data_AF-A0A8J5GW54-F1
#
_entry.id   AF-A0A8J5GW54-F1
#
_cell.length_a   1.000
_cell.length_b   1.000
_cell.length_c   1.000
_cell.angle_alpha   90.00
_cell.angle_beta   90.00
_cell.angle_gamma   90.00
#
_symmetry.space_group_name_H-M   'P 1'
#
loop_
_entity.id
_entity.type
_entity.pdbx_description
1 polymer ?
#
loop_
_entity_poly.entity_id
_entity_poly.type
_entity_poly.pdbx_seq_one_letter_code
_entity_poly.pdbx_strand_id
1 'polypeptide(L)'
;MVLCEASQLGGPLAKRPHGHKALGGMCRLSLSSSILFIILAGVTPSAIAVQSPYIAQVQLLRDRLSTYPETSAVEVATIDSFQGREADAVIISMVRSNTLSAVGFLGDSRRMNVAITRARKHVAVVCDSSTICHNTFLARLLRHIRRAGRVKQAEPGSSEGPGLSTTPLFPSIS
;
A
#
# COMPACT_ATOMS: atom_id res chain seq x y z
N MET A 1 -3.81 -9.96 -8.63
CA MET A 1 -3.77 -9.51 -7.22
C MET A 1 -2.35 -9.64 -6.70
N VAL A 2 -1.76 -8.54 -6.19
CA VAL A 2 -0.40 -8.52 -5.64
C VAL A 2 -0.44 -8.18 -4.16
N LEU A 3 0.33 -8.89 -3.35
CA LEU A 3 0.57 -8.56 -1.94
C LEU A 3 1.98 -7.99 -1.80
N CYS A 4 2.11 -6.78 -1.25
CA CYS A 4 3.40 -6.23 -0.81
C CYS A 4 3.48 -6.32 0.71
N GLU A 5 4.35 -7.18 1.23
CA GLU A 5 4.58 -7.37 2.66
C GLU A 5 5.62 -6.38 3.17
N ALA A 6 5.24 -5.53 4.12
CA ALA A 6 6.18 -4.65 4.82
C ALA A 6 6.73 -5.40 6.05
N SER A 7 7.87 -6.09 5.90
CA SER A 7 8.51 -6.89 6.95
C SER A 7 9.08 -6.04 8.10
N GLN A 8 9.11 -6.64 9.29
CA GLN A 8 9.37 -6.03 10.59
C GLN A 8 10.81 -5.48 10.79
N LEU A 9 10.93 -4.20 11.10
CA LEU A 9 11.81 -3.69 12.17
C LEU A 9 11.03 -2.61 12.92
N GLY A 10 10.62 -2.95 14.14
CA GLY A 10 9.84 -2.08 15.01
C GLY A 10 10.65 -0.87 15.45
N GLY A 11 10.49 0.24 14.75
CA GLY A 11 10.60 1.56 15.36
C GLY A 11 9.24 1.92 15.96
N PRO A 12 9.16 2.43 17.21
CA PRO A 12 7.90 2.91 17.76
C PRO A 12 7.28 3.93 16.81
N LEU A 13 5.95 3.89 16.62
CA LEU A 13 5.24 4.97 15.93
C LEU A 13 5.67 6.29 16.56
N ALA A 14 6.32 7.16 15.79
CA ALA A 14 6.62 8.52 16.24
C ALA A 14 5.29 9.21 16.58
N LYS A 15 5.02 9.39 17.88
CA LYS A 15 3.88 10.16 18.37
C LYS A 15 4.08 11.61 17.93
N ARG A 16 3.34 12.06 16.92
CA ARG A 16 3.21 13.50 16.65
C ARG A 16 2.31 14.13 17.73
N PRO A 17 2.46 15.43 18.03
CA PRO A 17 1.69 16.14 19.06
C PRO A 17 0.17 16.21 18.78
N HIS A 18 -0.29 15.75 17.61
CA HIS A 18 -1.70 15.68 17.24
C HIS A 18 -2.08 14.24 16.88
N GLY A 19 -2.44 13.43 17.89
CA GLY A 19 -3.33 12.24 17.91
C GLY A 19 -3.36 11.17 16.78
N HIS A 20 -2.74 11.40 15.63
CA HIS A 20 -2.87 10.60 14.43
C HIS A 20 -1.65 9.69 14.28
N LYS A 21 -1.90 8.38 14.39
CA LYS A 21 -0.92 7.31 14.19
C LYS A 21 -0.57 7.24 12.70
N ALA A 22 0.66 7.64 12.34
CA ALA A 22 1.18 7.55 10.97
C ALA A 22 1.85 6.19 10.69
N LEU A 23 2.02 5.87 9.41
CA LEU A 23 2.78 4.71 8.93
C LEU A 23 4.18 4.58 9.58
N GLY A 24 4.71 3.36 9.67
CA GLY A 24 6.15 3.15 9.80
C GLY A 24 6.93 3.63 8.56
N GLY A 25 8.23 3.89 8.68
CA GLY A 25 9.08 4.41 7.60
C GLY A 25 9.03 3.60 6.30
N MET A 26 9.00 2.28 6.41
CA MET A 26 9.14 1.36 5.27
C MET A 26 7.86 1.15 4.47
N CYS A 27 6.68 1.11 5.11
CA CYS A 27 5.40 1.09 4.38
C CYS A 27 5.27 2.31 3.46
N ARG A 28 5.90 3.44 3.81
CA ARG A 28 5.87 4.67 2.98
C ARG A 28 6.66 4.49 1.69
N LEU A 29 7.84 3.87 1.78
CA LEU A 29 8.70 3.60 0.63
C LEU A 29 8.09 2.54 -0.29
N SER A 30 7.52 1.48 0.28
CA SER A 30 6.89 0.41 -0.48
C SER A 30 5.71 0.89 -1.34
N LEU A 31 4.92 1.86 -0.84
CA LEU A 31 3.78 2.41 -1.56
C LEU A 31 4.20 3.25 -2.78
N SER A 32 5.13 4.18 -2.61
CA SER A 32 5.66 4.99 -3.72
C SER A 32 6.30 4.11 -4.79
N SER A 33 7.12 3.13 -4.40
CA SER A 33 7.76 2.21 -5.35
C SER A 33 6.74 1.32 -6.07
N SER A 34 5.68 0.88 -5.40
CA SER A 34 4.61 0.09 -6.03
C SER A 34 3.83 0.90 -7.07
N ILE A 35 3.51 2.15 -6.76
CA ILE A 35 2.83 3.07 -7.70
C ILE A 35 3.71 3.31 -8.92
N LEU A 36 4.98 3.67 -8.69
CA LEU A 36 5.93 3.95 -9.77
C LEU A 36 6.15 2.71 -10.66
N PHE A 37 6.27 1.52 -10.07
CA PHE A 37 6.40 0.27 -10.82
C PHE A 37 5.21 0.02 -11.74
N ILE A 38 3.98 0.29 -11.28
CA ILE A 38 2.76 0.12 -12.08
C ILE A 38 2.70 1.14 -13.22
N ILE A 39 3.12 2.38 -12.97
CA ILE A 39 3.22 3.43 -14.00
C ILE A 39 4.26 3.05 -15.06
N LEU A 40 5.46 2.62 -14.63
CA LEU A 40 6.53 2.18 -15.52
C LEU A 40 6.17 0.92 -16.33
N ALA A 41 5.26 0.09 -15.82
CA ALA A 41 4.69 -1.04 -16.55
C ALA A 41 3.65 -0.62 -17.62
N GLY A 42 3.42 0.68 -17.81
CA GLY A 42 2.57 1.24 -18.86
C GLY A 42 1.13 1.59 -18.43
N VAL A 43 0.82 1.55 -17.13
CA VAL A 43 -0.51 1.97 -16.64
C VAL A 43 -0.55 3.48 -16.50
N THR A 44 -1.56 4.12 -17.11
CA THR A 44 -1.72 5.57 -17.02
C THR A 44 -2.02 5.99 -15.57
N PRO A 45 -1.39 7.07 -15.05
CA PRO A 45 -1.59 7.50 -13.66
C PRO A 45 -3.07 7.77 -13.30
N SER A 46 -3.85 8.32 -14.24
CA SER A 46 -5.30 8.58 -14.08
C SER A 46 -6.15 7.31 -13.97
N ALA A 47 -5.61 6.15 -14.34
CA ALA A 47 -6.28 4.85 -14.22
C ALA A 47 -5.95 4.14 -12.88
N ILE A 48 -5.16 4.78 -12.01
CA ILE A 48 -4.71 4.25 -10.73
C ILE A 48 -5.43 4.98 -9.58
N ALA A 49 -5.99 4.21 -8.65
CA ALA A 49 -6.51 4.72 -7.39
C ALA A 49 -5.77 4.09 -6.20
N VAL A 50 -5.34 4.93 -5.26
CA VAL A 50 -4.75 4.52 -3.98
C VAL A 50 -5.78 4.73 -2.89
N GLN A 51 -6.14 3.65 -2.19
CA GLN A 51 -7.14 3.65 -1.14
C GLN A 51 -6.52 3.37 0.22
N SER A 52 -7.02 4.06 1.25
CA SER A 52 -6.68 3.82 2.64
C SER A 52 -7.91 3.95 3.54
N PRO A 53 -8.05 3.13 4.59
CA PRO A 53 -9.12 3.29 5.57
C PRO A 53 -8.93 4.53 6.46
N TYR A 54 -7.75 5.16 6.46
CA TYR A 54 -7.42 6.28 7.35
C TYR A 54 -7.15 7.56 6.58
N ILE A 55 -7.89 8.63 6.90
CA ILE A 55 -7.74 9.95 6.27
C ILE A 55 -6.34 10.55 6.44
N ALA A 56 -5.73 10.38 7.62
CA ALA A 56 -4.36 10.85 7.88
C ALA A 56 -3.34 10.17 6.95
N GLN A 57 -3.59 8.91 6.58
CA GLN A 57 -2.76 8.22 5.60
C GLN A 57 -2.99 8.75 4.18
N VAL A 58 -4.24 9.05 3.82
CA VAL A 58 -4.55 9.66 2.51
C VAL A 58 -3.81 10.98 2.35
N GLN A 59 -3.81 11.83 3.37
CA GLN A 59 -3.06 13.09 3.38
C GLN A 59 -1.56 12.84 3.22
N LEU A 60 -0.99 11.94 4.02
CA LEU A 60 0.43 11.59 3.93
C LEU A 60 0.82 11.08 2.53
N LEU A 61 -0.03 10.26 1.91
CA LEU A 61 0.21 9.72 0.58
C LEU A 61 0.13 10.79 -0.50
N ARG A 62 -0.82 11.73 -0.40
CA ARG A 62 -0.90 12.88 -1.31
C ARG A 62 0.34 13.76 -1.22
N ASP A 63 0.78 14.08 -0.01
CA ASP A 63 1.99 14.89 0.23
C ASP A 63 3.25 14.20 -0.30
N ARG A 64 3.29 12.87 -0.25
CA ARG A 64 4.40 12.07 -0.79
C ARG A 64 4.35 11.98 -2.31
N LEU A 65 3.19 11.75 -2.89
CA LEU A 65 3.05 11.61 -4.34
C LEU A 65 3.24 12.94 -5.06
N SER A 66 2.95 14.06 -4.42
CA SER A 66 3.22 15.39 -4.99
C SER A 66 4.70 15.63 -5.28
N THR A 67 5.63 14.90 -4.65
CA THR A 67 7.07 14.98 -4.98
C THR A 67 7.45 14.23 -6.26
N TYR A 68 6.54 13.43 -6.83
CA TYR A 68 6.75 12.66 -8.06
C TYR A 68 5.79 13.13 -9.15
N PRO A 69 6.25 13.94 -10.12
CA PRO A 69 5.39 14.51 -11.17
C PRO A 69 4.58 13.47 -11.97
N GLU A 70 5.18 12.29 -12.17
CA GLU A 70 4.58 11.14 -12.85
C GLU A 70 3.31 10.62 -12.16
N THR A 71 3.16 10.90 -10.86
CA THR A 71 2.02 10.44 -10.05
C THR A 71 0.92 11.50 -9.90
N SER A 72 1.06 12.65 -10.55
CA SER A 72 0.15 13.81 -10.41
C SER A 72 -1.32 13.50 -10.67
N ALA A 73 -1.64 12.58 -11.58
CA ALA A 73 -3.01 12.18 -11.88
C ALA A 73 -3.47 10.92 -11.11
N VAL A 74 -2.63 10.36 -10.22
CA VAL A 74 -3.03 9.24 -9.35
C VAL A 74 -4.03 9.74 -8.32
N GLU A 75 -5.18 9.10 -8.26
CA GLU A 75 -6.15 9.45 -7.25
C GLU A 75 -5.81 8.80 -5.91
N VAL A 76 -5.82 9.59 -4.83
CA VAL A 76 -5.67 9.07 -3.47
C VAL A 76 -6.91 9.41 -2.67
N ALA A 77 -7.60 8.41 -2.13
CA ALA A 77 -8.87 8.59 -1.43
C ALA A 77 -9.02 7.64 -0.24
N THR A 78 -9.96 7.95 0.64
CA THR A 78 -10.39 6.96 1.63
C THR A 78 -11.29 5.91 0.97
N ILE A 79 -11.42 4.73 1.57
CA ILE A 79 -12.33 3.70 1.08
C ILE A 79 -13.76 4.26 0.98
N ASP A 80 -14.23 4.94 2.02
CA ASP A 80 -15.58 5.49 2.07
C ASP A 80 -15.78 6.61 1.03
N SER A 81 -14.80 7.51 0.85
CA SER A 81 -14.91 8.60 -0.14
C SER A 81 -14.78 8.15 -1.59
N PHE A 82 -14.34 6.93 -1.85
CA PHE A 82 -14.21 6.35 -3.20
C PHE A 82 -15.40 5.42 -3.54
N GLN A 83 -16.47 5.45 -2.75
CA GLN A 83 -17.64 4.61 -2.98
C GLN A 83 -18.34 4.92 -4.32
N GLY A 84 -18.81 3.88 -5.01
CA GLY A 84 -19.51 4.00 -6.29
C GLY A 84 -18.61 4.30 -7.50
N ARG A 85 -17.29 4.35 -7.28
CA ARG A 85 -16.28 4.62 -8.31
C ARG A 85 -15.41 3.39 -8.52
N GLU A 86 -14.72 3.32 -9.65
CA GLU A 86 -13.83 2.21 -10.00
C GLU A 86 -12.57 2.75 -10.68
N ALA A 87 -11.49 1.96 -10.63
CA ALA A 87 -10.24 2.24 -11.33
C ALA A 87 -9.68 0.96 -11.95
N ASP A 88 -8.87 1.09 -13.01
CA ASP A 88 -8.25 -0.08 -13.64
C ASP A 88 -7.27 -0.76 -12.69
N ALA A 89 -6.48 0.03 -11.95
CA ALA A 89 -5.60 -0.44 -10.89
C ALA A 89 -5.96 0.21 -9.55
N VAL A 90 -6.17 -0.61 -8.51
CA VAL A 90 -6.38 -0.13 -7.14
C VAL A 90 -5.24 -0.62 -6.24
N ILE A 91 -4.68 0.28 -5.45
CA ILE A 91 -3.65 0.00 -4.46
C ILE A 91 -4.23 0.28 -3.07
N ILE A 92 -4.35 -0.74 -2.24
CA ILE A 92 -4.95 -0.66 -0.89
C ILE A 92 -3.82 -0.63 0.14
N SER A 93 -3.69 0.48 0.86
CA SER A 93 -2.73 0.65 1.96
C SER A 93 -3.38 0.30 3.30
N MET A 94 -2.94 -0.77 3.95
CA MET A 94 -3.54 -1.28 5.21
C MET A 94 -2.97 -0.65 6.50
N VAL A 95 -2.05 0.31 6.41
CA VAL A 95 -1.59 1.29 7.45
C VAL A 95 -1.04 0.79 8.80
N ARG A 96 -1.38 -0.40 9.28
CA ARG A 96 -1.09 -0.80 10.67
C ARG A 96 0.11 -1.74 10.74
N SER A 97 1.13 -1.28 11.46
CA SER A 97 2.03 -2.12 12.26
C SER A 97 1.95 -1.61 13.70
N ASN A 98 1.33 -2.36 14.62
CA ASN A 98 1.34 -1.98 16.03
C ASN A 98 1.42 -3.20 16.95
N THR A 99 2.03 -3.01 18.12
CA THR A 99 2.33 -4.04 19.13
C THR A 99 1.11 -4.60 19.86
N LEU A 100 -0.07 -3.99 19.69
CA LEU A 100 -1.34 -4.38 20.32
C LEU A 100 -2.22 -5.23 19.38
N SER A 101 -1.78 -5.53 18.15
CA SER A 101 -2.52 -6.31 17.13
C SER A 101 -3.97 -5.87 16.89
N ALA A 102 -4.35 -4.67 17.33
CA ALA A 102 -5.71 -4.20 17.19
C ALA A 102 -5.97 -3.90 15.71
N VAL A 103 -7.08 -4.40 15.19
CA VAL A 103 -7.39 -4.31 13.76
C VAL A 103 -8.22 -3.04 13.50
N GLY A 104 -9.01 -2.59 14.49
CA GLY A 104 -9.83 -1.38 14.39
C GLY A 104 -10.67 -1.38 13.10
N PHE A 105 -10.63 -0.27 12.36
CA PHE A 105 -11.30 -0.09 11.06
C PHE A 105 -10.93 -1.12 9.98
N LEU A 106 -9.82 -1.86 10.12
CA LEU A 106 -9.44 -2.93 9.20
C LEU A 106 -10.25 -4.23 9.42
N GLY A 107 -11.00 -4.33 10.52
CA GLY A 107 -11.79 -5.51 10.86
C GLY A 107 -13.13 -5.55 10.14
N ASP A 108 -13.51 -4.46 9.48
CA ASP A 108 -14.72 -4.36 8.70
C ASP A 108 -14.50 -5.00 7.31
N SER A 109 -14.91 -6.26 7.20
CA SER A 109 -14.87 -7.02 5.96
C SER A 109 -15.69 -6.37 4.84
N ARG A 110 -16.73 -5.58 5.16
CA ARG A 110 -17.55 -4.90 4.14
C ARG A 110 -16.73 -3.83 3.44
N ARG A 111 -16.00 -3.01 4.20
CA ARG A 111 -15.12 -1.99 3.64
C ARG A 111 -13.98 -2.58 2.82
N MET A 112 -13.43 -3.71 3.25
CA MET A 112 -12.40 -4.39 2.47
C MET A 112 -12.95 -4.96 1.16
N ASN A 113 -14.15 -5.56 1.19
CA ASN A 113 -14.83 -6.00 -0.03
C ASN A 113 -15.08 -4.82 -0.98
N VAL A 114 -15.56 -3.69 -0.46
CA VAL A 114 -15.73 -2.47 -1.26
C VAL A 114 -14.40 -2.09 -1.89
N ALA A 115 -13.32 -1.95 -1.13
CA ALA A 115 -12.01 -1.54 -1.64
C ALA A 115 -11.47 -2.47 -2.74
N ILE A 116 -11.54 -3.79 -2.52
CA ILE A 116 -11.06 -4.80 -3.47
C ILE A 116 -11.89 -4.77 -4.75
N THR A 117 -13.21 -4.67 -4.64
CA THR A 117 -14.12 -4.67 -5.81
C THR A 117 -14.04 -3.41 -6.65
N ARG A 118 -13.34 -2.35 -6.21
CA ARG A 118 -13.12 -1.15 -7.03
C ARG A 118 -12.10 -1.34 -8.15
N ALA A 119 -11.32 -2.42 -8.11
CA ALA A 119 -10.34 -2.74 -9.14
C ALA A 119 -10.98 -3.45 -10.32
N ARG A 120 -10.83 -2.90 -11.53
CA ARG A 120 -11.31 -3.55 -12.76
C ARG A 120 -10.33 -4.58 -13.31
N LYS A 121 -9.02 -4.29 -13.25
CA LYS A 121 -7.97 -5.13 -13.86
C LYS A 121 -6.91 -5.58 -12.85
N HIS A 122 -6.53 -4.71 -11.93
CA HIS A 122 -5.46 -4.99 -10.98
C HIS A 122 -5.78 -4.48 -9.58
N VAL A 123 -5.53 -5.33 -8.59
CA VAL A 123 -5.54 -4.93 -7.17
C VAL A 123 -4.21 -5.29 -6.52
N ALA A 124 -3.61 -4.32 -5.85
CA ALA A 124 -2.45 -4.48 -5.00
C ALA A 124 -2.82 -4.17 -3.55
N VAL A 125 -2.40 -5.01 -2.62
CA VAL A 125 -2.62 -4.81 -1.18
C VAL A 125 -1.25 -4.66 -0.53
N VAL A 126 -1.04 -3.53 0.14
CA VAL A 126 0.18 -3.25 0.91
C VAL A 126 -0.15 -3.36 2.39
N CYS A 127 0.49 -4.30 3.08
CA CYS A 127 0.22 -4.56 4.48
C CYS A 127 1.42 -5.17 5.21
N ASP A 128 1.39 -5.10 6.53
CA ASP A 128 2.23 -5.91 7.40
C ASP A 128 1.45 -7.17 7.78
N SER A 129 1.90 -8.33 7.27
CA SER A 129 1.23 -9.61 7.48
C SER A 129 1.21 -10.06 8.94
N SER A 130 2.19 -9.64 9.74
CA SER A 130 2.24 -9.93 11.16
C SER A 130 1.15 -9.21 11.95
N THR A 131 0.67 -8.07 11.43
CA THR A 131 -0.41 -7.31 12.07
C THR A 131 -1.79 -7.78 11.62
N ILE A 132 -1.97 -8.09 10.33
CA ILE A 132 -3.30 -8.43 9.80
C ILE A 132 -3.71 -9.91 9.97
N CYS A 133 -2.77 -10.81 10.33
CA CYS A 133 -3.07 -12.22 10.55
C CYS A 133 -3.99 -12.48 11.76
N HIS A 134 -4.11 -11.52 12.67
CA HIS A 134 -5.00 -11.59 13.84
C HIS A 134 -6.49 -11.40 13.50
N ASN A 135 -6.83 -11.04 12.26
CA ASN A 135 -8.21 -11.00 11.78
C ASN A 135 -8.49 -12.20 10.86
N THR A 136 -9.57 -12.95 11.15
CA THR A 136 -9.91 -14.17 10.40
C THR A 136 -10.19 -13.92 8.93
N PHE A 137 -10.84 -12.80 8.59
CA PHE A 137 -11.13 -12.42 7.21
C PHE A 137 -9.85 -12.02 6.46
N LEU A 138 -9.02 -11.13 7.04
CA LEU A 138 -7.77 -10.71 6.40
C LEU A 138 -6.77 -11.86 6.28
N ALA A 139 -6.71 -12.77 7.26
CA ALA A 139 -5.89 -13.97 7.19
C ALA A 139 -6.33 -14.90 6.03
N ARG A 140 -7.64 -15.03 5.80
CA ARG A 140 -8.17 -15.78 4.65
C ARG A 140 -7.83 -15.09 3.32
N LEU A 141 -7.97 -13.77 3.26
CA LEU A 141 -7.57 -12.96 2.10
C LEU A 141 -6.09 -13.16 1.79
N LEU A 142 -5.21 -13.03 2.79
CA LEU A 142 -3.77 -13.27 2.64
C LEU A 142 -3.46 -14.66 2.11
N ARG A 143 -4.10 -15.68 2.69
CA ARG A 143 -3.94 -17.07 2.23
C ARG A 143 -4.36 -17.23 0.77
N HIS A 144 -5.44 -16.57 0.35
CA HIS A 144 -5.86 -16.57 -1.03
C HIS A 144 -4.84 -15.88 -1.94
N ILE A 145 -4.31 -14.71 -1.56
CA ILE A 145 -3.29 -14.01 -2.36
C ILE A 145 -2.02 -14.84 -2.48
N ARG A 146 -1.56 -15.47 -1.39
CA ARG A 146 -0.38 -16.34 -1.41
C ARG A 146 -0.53 -17.55 -2.32
N ARG A 147 -1.76 -18.03 -2.53
CA ARG A 147 -2.05 -19.20 -3.38
C ARG A 147 -2.27 -18.84 -4.85
N ALA A 148 -2.98 -17.73 -5.12
CA ALA A 148 -3.48 -17.40 -6.45
C ALA A 148 -2.88 -16.11 -7.05
N GLY A 149 -2.19 -15.31 -6.23
CA GLY A 149 -1.61 -14.03 -6.62
C GLY A 149 -0.08 -14.04 -6.60
N ARG A 150 0.51 -12.85 -6.67
CA ARG A 150 1.96 -12.64 -6.51
C ARG A 150 2.22 -11.97 -5.17
N VAL A 151 3.30 -12.36 -4.49
CA VAL A 151 3.72 -11.75 -3.23
C VAL A 151 5.12 -11.16 -3.43
N LYS A 152 5.30 -9.91 -3.01
CA LYS A 152 6.59 -9.23 -2.96
C LYS A 152 6.87 -8.84 -1.51
N GLN A 153 8.05 -9.18 -1.00
CA GLN A 153 8.54 -8.63 0.26
C GLN A 153 9.08 -7.23 -0.02
N ALA A 154 8.85 -6.29 0.90
CA ALA A 154 9.60 -5.06 0.93
C ALA A 154 10.98 -5.38 1.50
N GLU A 155 12.01 -5.37 0.65
CA GLU A 155 13.39 -5.49 1.11
C GLU A 155 13.73 -4.31 2.04
N PRO A 156 14.37 -4.55 3.20
CA PRO A 156 14.94 -3.49 4.01
C PRO A 156 16.12 -2.86 3.26
N GLY A 157 15.82 -1.94 2.35
CA GLY A 157 16.82 -1.11 1.69
C GLY A 157 17.49 -0.21 2.73
N SER A 158 18.80 -0.44 2.91
CA SER A 158 19.78 0.47 3.49
C SER A 158 19.43 1.94 3.29
N SER A 159 19.65 2.75 4.33
CA SER A 159 19.63 4.21 4.27
C SER A 159 20.20 4.75 2.96
N GLU A 160 19.35 5.25 2.07
CA GLU A 160 19.83 6.08 0.97
C GLU A 160 20.24 7.44 1.54
N GLY A 161 21.55 7.65 1.62
CA GLY A 161 22.12 8.99 1.48
C GLY A 161 21.82 9.55 0.08
N PRO A 162 22.01 10.85 -0.14
CA PRO A 162 21.60 11.50 -1.38
C PRO A 162 22.54 11.08 -2.52
N GLY A 163 22.07 10.19 -3.38
CA GLY A 163 22.81 9.77 -4.57
C GLY A 163 21.92 8.99 -5.52
N LEU A 164 21.52 9.62 -6.62
CA LEU A 164 20.87 8.95 -7.76
C LEU A 164 21.73 7.77 -8.25
N SER A 165 21.21 6.55 -8.20
CA SER A 165 21.26 5.59 -9.33
C SER A 165 20.46 4.34 -8.98
N THR A 166 19.34 4.11 -9.66
CA THR A 166 18.72 2.78 -9.73
C THR A 166 18.38 2.49 -11.18
N THR A 167 19.40 2.07 -11.92
CA THR A 167 19.19 1.31 -13.16
C THR A 167 18.49 0.00 -12.76
N PRO A 168 17.29 -0.31 -13.28
CA PRO A 168 16.66 -1.59 -12.99
C PRO A 168 17.44 -2.71 -13.67
N LEU A 169 18.03 -3.62 -12.87
CA LEU A 169 18.59 -4.86 -13.35
C LEU A 169 17.45 -5.76 -13.85
N PHE A 170 17.28 -5.85 -15.16
CA PHE A 170 16.49 -6.92 -15.78
C PHE A 170 17.31 -8.23 -15.75
N PRO A 171 16.70 -9.40 -15.51
CA PRO A 171 17.36 -10.67 -15.78
C PRO A 171 17.56 -10.82 -17.29
N SER A 172 18.81 -10.97 -17.72
CA SER A 172 19.15 -11.32 -19.10
C SER A 172 18.54 -12.67 -19.45
N ILE A 173 17.67 -12.70 -20.44
CA ILE A 173 17.23 -13.94 -21.07
C ILE A 173 18.33 -14.33 -22.07
N SER A 174 18.98 -15.48 -21.83
CA SER A 174 19.64 -16.27 -22.87
C SER A 174 18.79 -17.49 -23.16
#